data_AF-A0A4P8JFD2-F1
#
_entry.id   AF-A0A4P8JFD2-F1
#
_cell.length_a   1.000
_cell.length_b   1.000
_cell.length_c   1.000
_cell.angle_alpha   90.00
_cell.angle_beta   90.00
_cell.angle_gamma   90.00
#
_symmetry.space_group_name_H-M   'P 1'
#
loop_
_entity.id
_entity.type
_entity.pdbx_description
1 polymer ?
#
loop_
_entity_poly.entity_id
_entity_poly.type
_entity_poly.pdbx_seq_one_letter_code
_entity_poly.pdbx_strand_id
1 'polypeptide(L)'
;SMNSSVLNLPTLKSEDRNSNKWKSLYQIQRERKQIMRETCSKYKSNNRRIITPYHVSRIFVEDKYRVLYCEVPKAGCSNWKRVLMVLNGLASSTKDIQHNTVHYGNYLKRLDGFDHKGIYHRLNTYTKMLFIREPFEKLVSAFRDKFEHPNNYYHPVFGKAIISRYRVNATKEALRTGSGVKFKEFIQYLLDVHRPVGMDIHWDHVNRLCSPCLIDYDFVGKFESMEEDA
;
A
#
# COMPACT_ATOMS: atom_id res chain seq x y z
N SER A 1 -18.15 -24.33 19.48
CA SER A 1 -17.15 -25.17 18.79
C SER A 1 -17.16 -24.82 17.31
N MET A 2 -16.22 -23.99 16.85
CA MET A 2 -16.11 -23.64 15.43
C MET A 2 -15.00 -24.46 14.79
N ASN A 3 -15.37 -25.27 13.80
CA ASN A 3 -14.50 -26.12 13.00
C ASN A 3 -13.43 -25.27 12.31
N SER A 4 -12.17 -25.44 12.72
CA SER A 4 -11.01 -24.91 12.01
C SER A 4 -10.74 -25.78 10.78
N SER A 5 -11.39 -25.47 9.65
CA SER A 5 -10.95 -25.96 8.35
C SER A 5 -9.61 -25.29 8.03
N VAL A 6 -8.52 -26.04 8.20
CA VAL A 6 -7.20 -25.63 7.74
C VAL A 6 -7.28 -25.54 6.21
N LEU A 7 -7.34 -24.33 5.68
CA LEU A 7 -7.06 -24.08 4.27
C LEU A 7 -5.63 -24.55 4.00
N ASN A 8 -5.51 -25.78 3.50
CA ASN A 8 -4.29 -26.26 2.85
C ASN A 8 -4.20 -25.46 1.55
N LEU A 9 -3.42 -24.37 1.57
CA LEU A 9 -3.03 -23.72 0.32
C LEU A 9 -2.32 -24.79 -0.52
N PRO A 10 -2.70 -24.97 -1.80
CA PRO A 10 -2.03 -25.92 -2.66
C PRO A 10 -0.53 -25.61 -2.67
N THR A 11 0.28 -26.54 -2.18
CA THR A 11 1.72 -26.47 -2.35
C THR A 11 2.00 -26.62 -3.84
N LEU A 12 2.62 -25.60 -4.44
CA LEU A 12 3.02 -25.61 -5.86
C LEU A 12 3.77 -26.91 -6.19
N LYS A 13 3.13 -27.75 -7.02
CA LYS A 13 3.72 -29.02 -7.47
C LYS A 13 4.99 -28.72 -8.27
N SER A 14 5.96 -29.62 -8.24
CA SER A 14 7.21 -29.48 -9.02
C SER A 14 6.94 -29.32 -10.52
N GLU A 15 5.86 -29.93 -11.02
CA GLU A 15 5.41 -29.85 -12.42
C GLU A 15 4.91 -28.45 -12.79
N ASP A 16 4.24 -27.74 -11.87
CA ASP A 16 3.78 -26.37 -12.11
C ASP A 16 4.96 -25.40 -12.27
N ARG A 17 6.08 -25.60 -11.57
CA ARG A 17 7.26 -24.71 -11.69
C ARG A 17 7.84 -24.65 -13.10
N ASN A 18 7.57 -25.67 -13.93
CA ASN A 18 8.03 -25.74 -15.32
C ASN A 18 7.06 -25.10 -16.31
N SER A 19 5.89 -24.61 -15.87
CA SER A 19 4.96 -23.92 -16.75
C SER A 19 5.55 -22.59 -17.23
N ASN A 20 5.26 -22.24 -18.49
CA ASN A 20 5.70 -20.97 -19.08
C ASN A 20 5.21 -19.76 -18.27
N LYS A 21 4.06 -19.88 -17.57
CA LYS A 21 3.53 -18.84 -16.67
C LYS A 21 4.50 -18.55 -15.53
N TRP A 22 4.98 -19.57 -14.81
CA TRP A 22 5.90 -19.38 -13.68
C TRP A 22 7.26 -18.87 -14.13
N LYS A 23 7.80 -19.37 -15.25
CA LYS A 23 9.05 -18.85 -15.83
C LYS A 23 8.94 -17.36 -16.16
N SER A 24 7.83 -16.94 -16.77
CA SER A 24 7.54 -15.53 -17.06
C SER A 24 7.45 -14.70 -15.78
N LEU A 25 6.68 -15.15 -14.78
CA LEU A 25 6.55 -14.45 -13.50
C LEU A 25 7.90 -14.28 -12.80
N TYR A 26 8.73 -15.32 -12.75
CA TYR A 26 10.08 -15.21 -12.17
C TYR A 26 10.96 -14.21 -12.92
N GLN A 27 10.89 -14.15 -14.25
CA GLN A 27 11.62 -13.17 -15.04
C GLN A 27 11.15 -11.75 -14.73
N ILE A 28 9.84 -11.50 -14.76
CA ILE A 28 9.23 -10.21 -14.40
C ILE A 28 9.64 -9.79 -12.99
N GLN A 29 9.60 -10.71 -12.03
CA GLN A 29 9.99 -10.44 -10.65
C GLN A 29 11.49 -10.12 -10.51
N ARG A 30 12.37 -10.75 -11.30
CA ARG A 30 13.80 -10.40 -11.35
C ARG A 30 13.98 -8.97 -11.86
N GLU A 31 13.35 -8.62 -12.96
CA GLU A 31 13.45 -7.28 -13.57
C GLU A 31 12.93 -6.19 -12.62
N ARG A 32 11.74 -6.38 -12.04
CA ARG A 32 11.15 -5.44 -11.08
C ARG A 32 12.07 -5.20 -9.88
N LYS A 33 12.65 -6.26 -9.31
CA LYS A 33 13.59 -6.16 -8.18
C LYS A 33 14.92 -5.53 -8.59
N GLN A 34 15.39 -5.78 -9.82
CA GLN A 34 16.61 -5.18 -10.34
C GLN A 34 16.47 -3.66 -10.45
N ILE A 35 15.39 -3.18 -11.06
CA ILE A 35 15.09 -1.73 -11.18
C ILE A 35 15.02 -1.08 -9.80
N MET A 36 14.36 -1.74 -8.83
CA MET A 36 14.26 -1.25 -7.46
C MET A 36 15.65 -1.13 -6.81
N ARG A 37 16.50 -2.15 -6.93
CA ARG A 37 17.86 -2.15 -6.38
C ARG A 37 18.75 -1.09 -7.01
N GLU A 38 18.71 -0.95 -8.34
CA GLU A 38 19.46 0.06 -9.09
C GLU A 38 19.01 1.48 -8.77
N THR A 39 17.71 1.69 -8.58
CA THR A 39 17.19 2.98 -8.16
C THR A 39 17.64 3.30 -6.73
N CYS A 40 17.49 2.35 -5.81
CA CYS A 40 17.87 2.52 -4.42
C CYS A 40 19.38 2.73 -4.23
N SER A 41 20.23 2.13 -5.07
CA SER A 41 21.69 2.31 -4.98
C SER A 41 22.12 3.76 -5.23
N LYS A 42 21.41 4.49 -6.10
CA LYS A 42 21.65 5.92 -6.37
C LYS A 42 21.42 6.82 -5.14
N TYR A 43 20.60 6.36 -4.21
CA TYR A 43 20.26 7.10 -2.99
C TYR A 43 20.82 6.44 -1.72
N LYS A 44 21.79 5.52 -1.84
CA LYS A 44 22.47 4.93 -0.68
C LYS A 44 23.35 5.97 0.00
N SER A 45 23.15 6.12 1.30
CA SER A 45 24.13 6.70 2.21
C SER A 45 24.84 5.54 2.90
N ASN A 46 26.16 5.64 3.12
CA ASN A 46 27.02 4.59 3.67
C ASN A 46 26.70 4.17 5.13
N ASN A 47 25.66 4.75 5.75
CA ASN A 47 25.26 4.37 7.10
C ASN A 47 24.44 3.08 7.10
N ARG A 48 24.74 2.18 8.05
CA ARG A 48 23.85 1.06 8.40
C ARG A 48 22.48 1.62 8.78
N ARG A 49 21.50 1.48 7.89
CA ARG A 49 20.16 2.00 8.14
C ARG A 49 19.42 1.03 9.08
N ILE A 50 19.28 1.44 10.34
CA ILE A 50 18.52 0.71 11.35
C ILE A 50 17.03 0.79 10.99
N ILE A 51 16.37 -0.35 10.93
CA ILE A 51 14.92 -0.42 10.72
C ILE A 51 14.24 -0.02 12.05
N THR A 52 13.30 0.90 11.97
CA THR A 52 12.54 1.44 13.11
C THR A 52 11.06 1.11 12.90
N PRO A 53 10.23 1.17 13.94
CA PRO A 53 8.79 0.93 13.80
C PRO A 53 8.12 1.81 12.72
N TYR A 54 8.61 3.04 12.53
CA TYR A 54 8.13 3.93 11.46
C TYR A 54 8.24 3.30 10.07
N HIS A 55 9.39 2.69 9.75
CA HIS A 55 9.67 2.08 8.45
C HIS A 55 8.77 0.87 8.13
N VAL A 56 8.17 0.25 9.15
CA VAL A 56 7.34 -0.96 9.03
C VAL A 56 5.87 -0.75 9.43
N SER A 57 5.47 0.49 9.70
CA SER A 57 4.11 0.86 10.16
C SER A 57 2.99 0.54 9.17
N ARG A 58 3.33 0.31 7.90
CA ARG A 58 2.39 -0.08 6.83
C ARG A 58 2.43 -1.57 6.50
N ILE A 59 3.22 -2.36 7.22
CA ILE A 59 3.38 -3.79 6.96
C ILE A 59 2.42 -4.58 7.85
N PHE A 60 1.51 -5.31 7.21
CA PHE A 60 0.65 -6.30 7.87
C PHE A 60 1.36 -7.64 7.99
N VAL A 61 1.08 -8.34 9.07
CA VAL A 61 1.69 -9.63 9.42
C VAL A 61 0.64 -10.73 9.36
N GLU A 62 0.95 -11.77 8.61
CA GLU A 62 0.25 -13.06 8.64
C GLU A 62 1.27 -14.11 9.10
N ASP A 63 1.11 -14.59 10.34
CA ASP A 63 2.08 -15.47 11.00
C ASP A 63 1.98 -16.94 10.51
N LYS A 64 0.80 -17.41 10.08
CA LYS A 64 0.54 -18.83 9.77
C LYS A 64 1.28 -19.29 8.50
N TYR A 65 1.26 -18.47 7.46
CA TYR A 65 1.91 -18.67 6.17
C TYR A 65 3.18 -17.82 6.03
N ARG A 66 3.55 -17.09 7.09
CA ARG A 66 4.79 -16.29 7.19
C ARG A 66 4.88 -15.26 6.07
N VAL A 67 3.85 -14.43 5.95
CA VAL A 67 3.76 -13.37 4.93
C VAL A 67 3.76 -11.99 5.59
N LEU A 68 4.51 -11.07 4.99
CA LEU A 68 4.49 -9.64 5.27
C LEU A 68 3.96 -8.91 4.05
N TYR A 69 2.90 -8.12 4.21
CA TYR A 69 2.32 -7.33 3.13
C TYR A 69 2.41 -5.84 3.45
N CYS A 70 3.11 -5.07 2.62
CA CYS A 70 3.14 -3.63 2.78
C CYS A 70 1.97 -2.94 2.06
N GLU A 71 1.21 -2.15 2.80
CA GLU A 71 0.07 -1.42 2.28
C GLU A 71 0.48 -0.15 1.55
N VAL A 72 0.24 -0.15 0.23
CA VAL A 72 0.20 1.06 -0.59
C VAL A 72 -1.26 1.37 -0.93
N PRO A 73 -1.84 2.47 -0.42
CA PRO A 73 -3.20 2.85 -0.77
C PRO A 73 -3.37 3.05 -2.29
N LYS A 74 -4.55 2.70 -2.79
CA LYS A 74 -4.93 2.78 -4.21
C LYS A 74 -4.18 1.83 -5.15
N ALA A 75 -3.41 0.88 -4.59
CA ALA A 75 -2.79 -0.24 -5.31
C ALA A 75 -3.43 -1.59 -4.93
N GLY A 76 -4.77 -1.64 -4.80
CA GLY A 76 -5.50 -2.87 -4.46
C GLY A 76 -5.42 -3.30 -2.99
N CYS A 77 -5.01 -2.40 -2.09
CA CYS A 77 -4.79 -2.70 -0.67
C CYS A 77 -5.98 -3.31 0.07
N SER A 78 -7.21 -2.89 -0.24
CA SER A 78 -8.40 -3.47 0.41
C SER A 78 -8.56 -4.95 0.05
N ASN A 79 -8.24 -5.35 -1.18
CA ASN A 79 -8.32 -6.76 -1.60
C ASN A 79 -7.25 -7.59 -0.91
N TRP A 80 -6.01 -7.11 -0.84
CA TRP A 80 -4.95 -7.81 -0.12
C TRP A 80 -5.24 -7.97 1.36
N LYS A 81 -5.78 -6.93 2.03
CA LYS A 81 -6.22 -7.08 3.42
C LYS A 81 -7.32 -8.13 3.58
N ARG A 82 -8.29 -8.20 2.67
CA ARG A 82 -9.30 -9.27 2.68
C ARG A 82 -8.67 -10.65 2.54
N VAL A 83 -7.71 -10.80 1.64
CA VAL A 83 -6.95 -12.06 1.49
C VAL A 83 -6.26 -12.43 2.79
N LEU A 84 -5.56 -11.49 3.44
CA LEU A 84 -4.91 -11.75 4.74
C LEU A 84 -5.92 -12.13 5.83
N MET A 85 -7.12 -11.54 5.82
CA MET A 85 -8.22 -11.89 6.74
C MET A 85 -8.82 -13.29 6.46
N VAL A 86 -8.79 -13.77 5.22
CA VAL A 86 -9.18 -15.16 4.93
C VAL A 86 -8.06 -16.12 5.36
N LEU A 87 -6.80 -15.79 5.04
CA LEU A 87 -5.64 -16.62 5.40
C LEU A 87 -5.50 -16.82 6.91
N ASN A 88 -5.74 -15.78 7.70
CA ASN A 88 -5.69 -15.88 9.17
C ASN A 88 -6.96 -16.49 9.78
N GLY A 89 -7.93 -16.92 8.97
CA GLY A 89 -9.14 -17.62 9.41
C GLY A 89 -10.26 -16.73 9.96
N LEU A 90 -10.23 -15.42 9.73
CA LEU A 90 -11.31 -14.50 10.17
C LEU A 90 -12.54 -14.55 9.27
N ALA A 91 -12.42 -15.04 8.03
CA ALA A 91 -13.52 -15.18 7.10
C ALA A 91 -13.29 -16.34 6.13
N SER A 92 -14.38 -16.93 5.64
CA SER A 92 -14.34 -18.03 4.66
C SER A 92 -14.08 -17.56 3.23
N SER A 93 -14.49 -16.33 2.89
CA SER A 93 -14.32 -15.74 1.56
C SER A 93 -14.04 -14.26 1.64
N THR A 94 -13.28 -13.74 0.68
CA THR A 94 -13.01 -12.30 0.56
C THR A 94 -14.29 -11.51 0.24
N LYS A 95 -15.30 -12.14 -0.38
CA LYS A 95 -16.59 -11.53 -0.72
C LYS A 95 -17.44 -11.20 0.50
N ASP A 96 -17.23 -11.91 1.61
CA ASP A 96 -18.00 -11.74 2.84
C ASP A 96 -17.52 -10.54 3.67
N ILE A 97 -16.38 -9.94 3.30
CA ILE A 97 -15.71 -8.91 4.08
C ILE A 97 -16.05 -7.52 3.54
N GLN A 98 -16.90 -6.83 4.29
CA GLN A 98 -17.32 -5.45 4.02
C GLN A 98 -16.15 -4.46 4.04
N HIS A 99 -16.25 -3.39 3.24
CA HIS A 99 -15.18 -2.40 3.10
C HIS A 99 -14.76 -1.77 4.44
N ASN A 100 -15.72 -1.35 5.27
CA ASN A 100 -15.41 -0.72 6.56
C ASN A 100 -14.69 -1.68 7.52
N THR A 101 -15.05 -2.96 7.51
CA THR A 101 -14.40 -4.01 8.30
C THR A 101 -12.90 -4.11 7.98
N VAL A 102 -12.55 -4.03 6.69
CA VAL A 102 -11.17 -4.11 6.19
C VAL A 102 -10.30 -2.94 6.66
N HIS A 103 -10.89 -1.75 6.82
CA HIS A 103 -10.15 -0.53 7.10
C HIS A 103 -10.16 -0.11 8.57
N TYR A 104 -11.23 -0.41 9.31
CA TYR A 104 -11.46 0.10 10.66
C TYR A 104 -11.59 -1.01 11.72
N GLY A 105 -11.65 -2.28 11.31
CA GLY A 105 -11.85 -3.39 12.22
C GLY A 105 -10.63 -3.80 13.06
N ASN A 106 -9.43 -3.29 12.73
CA ASN A 106 -8.17 -3.62 13.42
C ASN A 106 -7.87 -5.12 13.56
N TYR A 107 -8.39 -5.95 12.66
CA TYR A 107 -8.25 -7.40 12.72
C TYR A 107 -6.88 -7.94 12.27
N LEU A 108 -6.13 -7.14 11.50
CA LEU A 108 -4.82 -7.53 10.98
C LEU A 108 -3.71 -6.94 11.87
N LYS A 109 -2.79 -7.80 12.31
CA LYS A 109 -1.60 -7.39 13.05
C LYS A 109 -0.70 -6.55 12.14
N ARG A 110 -0.14 -5.48 12.68
CA ARG A 110 0.90 -4.69 12.01
C ARG A 110 2.26 -4.99 12.59
N LEU A 111 3.29 -4.91 11.75
CA LEU A 111 4.67 -5.25 12.13
C LEU A 111 5.24 -4.26 13.16
N ASP A 112 4.78 -3.00 13.14
CA ASP A 112 5.14 -1.97 14.12
C ASP A 112 4.57 -2.23 15.54
N GLY A 113 3.65 -3.19 15.68
CA GLY A 113 3.14 -3.63 16.98
C GLY A 113 4.02 -4.65 17.70
N PHE A 114 5.11 -5.11 17.08
CA PHE A 114 6.05 -6.07 17.68
C PHE A 114 7.29 -5.36 18.25
N ASP A 115 7.98 -6.04 19.17
CA ASP A 115 9.27 -5.57 19.68
C ASP A 115 10.37 -5.69 18.60
N HIS A 116 11.55 -5.11 18.87
CA HIS A 116 12.66 -5.13 17.91
C HIS A 116 13.02 -6.55 17.46
N LYS A 117 13.06 -7.53 18.38
CA LYS A 117 13.38 -8.93 18.03
C LYS A 117 12.30 -9.53 17.13
N GLY A 118 11.02 -9.31 17.43
CA GLY A 118 9.88 -9.77 16.66
C GLY A 118 9.80 -9.17 15.26
N ILE A 119 10.16 -7.88 15.12
CA ILE A 119 10.28 -7.20 13.82
C ILE A 119 11.38 -7.85 12.98
N TYR A 120 12.60 -7.94 13.52
CA TYR A 120 13.76 -8.51 12.80
C TYR A 120 13.55 -9.98 12.42
N HIS A 121 12.99 -10.79 13.32
CA HIS A 121 12.69 -12.19 13.06
C HIS A 121 11.78 -12.35 11.82
N ARG A 122 10.72 -11.54 11.74
CA ARG A 122 9.77 -11.61 10.62
C ARG A 122 10.36 -11.08 9.33
N LEU A 123 11.04 -9.93 9.36
CA LEU A 123 11.71 -9.40 8.17
C LEU A 123 12.70 -10.40 7.57
N ASN A 124 13.42 -11.16 8.41
CA ASN A 124 14.41 -12.13 7.97
C ASN A 124 13.82 -13.48 7.52
N THR A 125 12.64 -13.86 8.02
CA THR A 125 12.14 -15.24 7.82
C THR A 125 10.79 -15.34 7.10
N TYR A 126 10.12 -14.21 6.85
CA TYR A 126 8.81 -14.18 6.20
C TYR A 126 8.95 -13.67 4.76
N THR A 127 8.06 -14.13 3.87
CA THR A 127 7.95 -13.63 2.50
C THR A 127 7.39 -12.22 2.51
N LYS A 128 8.12 -11.25 1.97
CA LYS A 128 7.77 -9.83 1.93
C LYS A 128 7.16 -9.48 0.57
N MET A 129 5.91 -9.02 0.58
CA MET A 129 5.14 -8.67 -0.61
C MET A 129 4.84 -7.17 -0.62
N LEU A 130 5.09 -6.54 -1.77
CA LEU A 130 4.74 -5.16 -2.07
C LEU A 130 3.89 -5.13 -3.34
N PHE A 131 2.78 -4.41 -3.32
CA PHE A 131 1.99 -4.14 -4.52
C PHE A 131 2.01 -2.64 -4.79
N ILE A 132 2.39 -2.27 -6.00
CA ILE A 132 2.45 -0.89 -6.46
C ILE A 132 1.45 -0.67 -7.59
N ARG A 133 1.22 0.61 -7.90
CA ARG A 133 0.43 1.05 -9.04
C ARG A 133 1.23 2.13 -9.76
N GLU A 134 0.99 2.30 -11.06
CA GLU A 134 1.47 3.42 -11.84
C GLU A 134 1.18 4.74 -11.07
N PRO A 135 2.20 5.59 -10.84
CA PRO A 135 2.06 6.78 -10.01
C PRO A 135 0.93 7.73 -10.41
N PHE A 136 0.71 8.02 -11.69
CA PHE A 136 -0.34 8.93 -12.12
C PHE A 136 -1.73 8.33 -11.96
N GLU A 137 -1.91 7.05 -12.29
CA GLU A 137 -3.18 6.38 -12.02
C GLU A 137 -3.51 6.34 -10.52
N LYS A 138 -2.50 6.11 -9.68
CA LYS A 138 -2.64 6.17 -8.22
C LYS A 138 -3.14 7.55 -7.76
N LEU A 139 -2.55 8.63 -8.30
CA LEU A 139 -2.95 10.01 -7.97
C LEU A 139 -4.36 10.33 -8.44
N VAL A 140 -4.76 9.91 -9.64
CA VAL A 140 -6.13 10.05 -10.13
C VAL A 140 -7.10 9.29 -9.21
N SER A 141 -6.80 8.04 -8.88
CA SER A 141 -7.62 7.25 -7.96
C SER A 141 -7.77 7.92 -6.59
N ALA A 142 -6.69 8.48 -6.04
CA ALA A 142 -6.74 9.22 -4.78
C ALA A 142 -7.59 10.49 -4.90
N PHE A 143 -7.45 11.26 -5.98
CA PHE A 143 -8.24 12.47 -6.19
C PHE A 143 -9.73 12.17 -6.27
N ARG A 144 -10.13 11.21 -7.11
CA ARG A 144 -11.54 10.82 -7.28
C ARG A 144 -12.18 10.37 -5.98
N ASP A 145 -11.44 9.56 -5.21
CA ASP A 145 -11.90 9.05 -3.92
C ASP A 145 -12.04 10.13 -2.85
N LYS A 146 -11.19 11.17 -2.86
CA LYS A 146 -11.12 12.15 -1.77
C LYS A 146 -11.80 13.49 -2.05
N PHE A 147 -11.98 13.86 -3.33
CA PHE A 147 -12.39 15.22 -3.71
C PHE A 147 -13.55 15.31 -4.71
N GLU A 148 -13.92 14.24 -5.43
CA GLU A 148 -15.06 14.31 -6.37
C GLU A 148 -16.42 14.17 -5.68
N HIS A 149 -16.47 13.57 -4.49
CA HIS A 149 -17.70 13.31 -3.74
C HIS A 149 -17.63 13.96 -2.35
N PRO A 150 -18.77 14.29 -1.71
CA PRO A 150 -18.79 14.86 -0.36
C PRO A 150 -17.94 14.05 0.62
N ASN A 151 -16.95 14.70 1.22
CA ASN A 151 -16.05 14.07 2.18
C ASN A 151 -15.83 14.96 3.41
N ASN A 152 -16.33 14.50 4.56
CA ASN A 152 -16.33 15.26 5.81
C ASN A 152 -14.94 15.43 6.45
N TYR A 153 -13.92 14.72 5.96
CA TYR A 153 -12.54 14.87 6.44
C TYR A 153 -11.66 15.58 5.42
N TYR A 154 -11.62 15.09 4.18
CA TYR A 154 -10.69 15.59 3.18
C TYR A 154 -11.06 16.98 2.68
N HIS A 155 -12.35 17.32 2.56
CA HIS A 155 -12.73 18.66 2.11
C HIS A 155 -12.37 19.72 3.16
N PRO A 156 -12.71 19.57 4.46
CA PRO A 156 -12.31 20.56 5.44
C PRO A 156 -10.80 20.67 5.66
N VAL A 157 -10.07 19.56 5.69
CA VAL A 157 -8.63 19.53 6.00
C VAL A 157 -7.79 19.92 4.79
N PHE A 158 -7.95 19.24 3.66
CA PHE A 158 -7.14 19.44 2.47
C PHE A 158 -7.81 20.38 1.47
N GLY A 159 -9.11 20.18 1.20
CA GLY A 159 -9.81 20.90 0.15
C GLY A 159 -9.82 22.41 0.36
N LYS A 160 -10.10 22.87 1.59
CA LYS A 160 -10.02 24.30 1.95
C LYS A 160 -8.62 24.87 1.70
N ALA A 161 -7.59 24.18 2.17
CA ALA A 161 -6.21 24.63 2.06
C ALA A 161 -5.74 24.69 0.59
N ILE A 162 -6.13 23.70 -0.22
CA ILE A 162 -5.84 23.66 -1.65
C ILE A 162 -6.56 24.81 -2.38
N ILE A 163 -7.87 24.94 -2.18
CA ILE A 163 -8.67 25.98 -2.85
C ILE A 163 -8.16 27.37 -2.44
N SER A 164 -7.95 27.60 -1.15
CA SER A 164 -7.49 28.90 -0.64
C SER A 164 -6.13 29.31 -1.18
N ARG A 165 -5.26 28.36 -1.52
CA ARG A 165 -3.89 28.66 -1.99
C ARG A 165 -3.80 28.78 -3.51
N TYR A 166 -4.51 27.94 -4.26
CA TYR A 166 -4.29 27.80 -5.71
C TYR A 166 -5.44 28.30 -6.59
N ARG A 167 -6.65 28.53 -6.04
CA ARG A 167 -7.79 28.99 -6.83
C ARG A 167 -7.88 30.52 -6.86
N VAL A 168 -7.67 31.08 -8.04
CA VAL A 168 -8.00 32.49 -8.31
C VAL A 168 -9.52 32.65 -8.30
N ASN A 169 -10.02 33.64 -7.54
CA ASN A 169 -11.45 33.97 -7.40
C ASN A 169 -12.31 32.82 -6.82
N ALA A 170 -11.85 32.19 -5.74
CA ALA A 170 -12.64 31.18 -5.04
C ALA A 170 -13.94 31.77 -4.44
N THR A 171 -15.05 31.07 -4.59
CA THR A 171 -16.32 31.46 -3.95
C THR A 171 -16.22 31.33 -2.44
N LYS A 172 -16.98 32.16 -1.71
CA LYS A 172 -17.07 32.07 -0.23
C LYS A 172 -17.46 30.66 0.22
N GLU A 173 -18.35 30.00 -0.53
CA GLU A 173 -18.76 28.63 -0.24
C GLU A 173 -17.64 27.61 -0.43
N ALA A 174 -16.85 27.70 -1.51
CA ALA A 174 -15.73 26.80 -1.75
C ALA A 174 -14.66 26.95 -0.67
N LEU A 175 -14.37 28.19 -0.23
CA LEU A 175 -13.47 28.46 0.89
C LEU A 175 -14.01 27.94 2.23
N ARG A 176 -15.33 28.04 2.45
CA ARG A 176 -15.99 27.58 3.68
C ARG A 176 -16.09 26.06 3.77
N THR A 177 -16.29 25.37 2.67
CA THR A 177 -16.55 23.92 2.63
C THR A 177 -15.31 23.10 2.25
N GLY A 178 -14.44 23.65 1.41
CA GLY A 178 -13.35 22.93 0.76
C GLY A 178 -13.82 21.98 -0.36
N SER A 179 -15.09 22.06 -0.75
CA SER A 179 -15.67 21.22 -1.79
C SER A 179 -15.29 21.69 -3.19
N GLY A 180 -15.27 20.76 -4.14
CA GLY A 180 -15.06 21.04 -5.55
C GLY A 180 -13.62 21.41 -5.90
N VAL A 181 -12.63 20.86 -5.19
CA VAL A 181 -11.21 20.94 -5.57
C VAL A 181 -11.05 20.44 -7.02
N LYS A 182 -10.30 21.16 -7.85
CA LYS A 182 -10.00 20.73 -9.22
C LYS A 182 -8.74 19.87 -9.24
N PHE A 183 -8.67 18.92 -10.17
CA PHE A 183 -7.49 18.06 -10.29
C PHE A 183 -6.20 18.86 -10.50
N LYS A 184 -6.24 19.94 -11.30
CA LYS A 184 -5.10 20.86 -11.48
C LYS A 184 -4.60 21.45 -10.15
N GLU A 185 -5.51 21.86 -9.27
CA GLU A 185 -5.17 22.45 -7.97
C GLU A 185 -4.57 21.38 -7.04
N PHE A 186 -5.07 20.15 -7.11
CA PHE A 186 -4.49 19.01 -6.42
C PHE A 186 -3.07 18.70 -6.91
N ILE A 187 -2.81 18.73 -8.22
CA ILE A 187 -1.45 18.55 -8.76
C ILE A 187 -0.52 19.70 -8.32
N GLN A 188 -0.99 20.95 -8.37
CA GLN A 188 -0.22 22.09 -7.85
C GLN A 188 0.15 21.90 -6.37
N TYR A 189 -0.80 21.43 -5.56
CA TYR A 189 -0.55 21.07 -4.17
C TYR A 189 0.53 19.99 -3.99
N LEU A 190 0.55 18.97 -4.86
CA LEU A 190 1.55 17.91 -4.79
C LEU A 190 2.95 18.34 -5.22
N LEU A 191 3.06 19.38 -6.05
CA LEU A 191 4.34 19.92 -6.52
C LEU A 191 4.89 21.01 -5.59
N ASP A 192 4.05 21.65 -4.78
CA ASP A 192 4.46 22.74 -3.88
C ASP A 192 5.27 22.21 -2.67
N VAL A 193 6.55 22.57 -2.58
CA VAL A 193 7.42 22.18 -1.44
C VAL A 193 6.99 22.84 -0.11
N HIS A 194 6.23 23.94 -0.18
CA HIS A 194 5.65 24.67 0.96
C HIS A 194 4.14 24.44 1.07
N ARG A 195 3.66 23.28 0.61
CA ARG A 195 2.23 22.91 0.67
C ARG A 195 1.66 23.09 2.09
N PRO A 196 0.42 23.56 2.23
CA PRO A 196 -0.11 24.06 3.50
C PRO A 196 -0.44 23.00 4.57
N VAL A 197 -0.57 21.72 4.21
CA VAL A 197 -0.98 20.66 5.17
C VAL A 197 0.07 19.55 5.27
N GLY A 198 0.42 18.92 4.14
CA GLY A 198 1.39 17.82 4.09
C GLY A 198 0.98 16.68 3.15
N MET A 199 1.75 15.59 3.17
CA MET A 199 1.39 14.40 2.39
C MET A 199 0.40 13.54 3.18
N ASP A 200 -0.61 13.02 2.49
CA ASP A 200 -1.48 11.97 3.00
C ASP A 200 -1.05 10.63 2.41
N ILE A 201 -1.31 9.54 3.13
CA ILE A 201 -0.97 8.18 2.73
C ILE A 201 -1.47 7.80 1.32
N HIS A 202 -2.58 8.40 0.85
CA HIS A 202 -3.19 8.09 -0.44
C HIS A 202 -2.40 8.64 -1.64
N TRP A 203 -1.61 9.69 -1.44
CA TRP A 203 -0.74 10.28 -2.47
C TRP A 203 0.74 10.35 -2.07
N ASP A 204 1.11 9.76 -0.93
CA ASP A 204 2.52 9.64 -0.53
C ASP A 204 3.29 8.65 -1.41
N HIS A 205 4.60 8.83 -1.45
CA HIS A 205 5.51 8.00 -2.22
C HIS A 205 5.63 6.60 -1.59
N VAL A 206 5.69 5.57 -2.44
CA VAL A 206 5.94 4.19 -1.99
C VAL A 206 7.21 4.10 -1.15
N ASN A 207 8.23 4.92 -1.46
CA ASN A 207 9.46 4.95 -0.68
C ASN A 207 9.24 5.32 0.80
N ARG A 208 8.32 6.25 1.09
CA ARG A 208 7.99 6.65 2.46
C ARG A 208 7.06 5.65 3.14
N LEU A 209 6.14 5.06 2.39
CA LEU A 209 5.16 4.12 2.94
C LEU A 209 5.77 2.75 3.27
N CYS A 210 6.65 2.25 2.41
CA CYS A 210 7.10 0.86 2.44
C CYS A 210 8.63 0.68 2.46
N SER A 211 9.40 1.76 2.42
CA SER A 211 10.86 1.70 2.55
C SER A 211 11.56 0.61 1.68
N PRO A 212 11.28 0.52 0.37
CA PRO A 212 11.86 -0.50 -0.51
C PRO A 212 13.38 -0.42 -0.65
N CYS A 213 13.99 0.70 -0.25
CA CYS A 213 15.45 0.84 -0.15
C CYS A 213 16.05 0.40 1.19
N LEU A 214 15.20 -0.03 2.15
CA LEU A 214 15.56 -0.60 3.44
C LEU A 214 15.13 -2.05 3.60
N ILE A 215 14.04 -2.43 2.95
CA ILE A 215 13.39 -3.73 3.07
C ILE A 215 13.51 -4.44 1.73
N ASP A 216 14.18 -5.59 1.72
CA ASP A 216 14.31 -6.43 0.54
C ASP A 216 13.01 -7.21 0.30
N TYR A 217 12.14 -6.69 -0.56
CA TYR A 217 10.89 -7.37 -0.92
C TYR A 217 11.14 -8.61 -1.79
N ASP A 218 10.50 -9.72 -1.43
CA ASP A 218 10.59 -10.99 -2.16
C ASP A 218 9.71 -10.97 -3.42
N PHE A 219 8.54 -10.33 -3.30
CA PHE A 219 7.55 -10.15 -4.36
C PHE A 219 7.14 -8.67 -4.51
N VAL A 220 6.99 -8.24 -5.76
CA VAL A 220 6.67 -6.86 -6.18
C VAL A 220 5.61 -6.95 -7.27
N GLY A 221 4.34 -6.93 -6.88
CA GLY A 221 3.21 -6.96 -7.80
C GLY A 221 2.88 -5.58 -8.34
N LYS A 222 2.26 -5.55 -9.54
CA LYS A 222 1.67 -4.34 -10.10
C LYS A 222 0.15 -4.45 -10.09
N PHE A 223 -0.52 -3.36 -9.77
CA PHE A 223 -1.99 -3.32 -9.77
C PHE A 223 -2.55 -3.60 -11.17
N GLU A 224 -1.86 -3.12 -12.20
CA GLU A 224 -2.22 -3.28 -13.60
C GLU A 224 -2.12 -4.72 -14.10
N SER A 225 -1.31 -5.56 -13.43
CA SER A 225 -1.09 -6.96 -13.79
C SER A 225 -1.45 -7.91 -12.64
N MET A 226 -2.38 -7.51 -11.78
CA MET A 226 -2.66 -8.23 -10.53
C MET A 226 -3.27 -9.61 -10.78
N GLU A 227 -4.04 -9.78 -11.86
CA GLU A 227 -4.64 -11.06 -12.23
C GLU A 227 -3.59 -12.05 -12.76
N GLU A 228 -2.62 -11.57 -13.54
CA GLU A 228 -1.52 -12.40 -14.05
C GLU A 228 -0.50 -12.73 -12.96
N ASP A 229 -0.30 -11.81 -12.01
CA ASP A 229 0.58 -11.96 -10.84
C ASP A 229 0.00 -12.93 -9.78
N ALA A 230 -1.29 -13.28 -9.86
CA ALA A 230 -2.02 -14.16 -8.94
C ALA A 230 -1.98 -15.66 -9.32
#